data_AF-A0A6P1CX73-F1
#
_entry.id   AF-A0A6P1CX73-F1
#
_cell.length_a   1.000
_cell.length_b   1.000
_cell.length_c   1.000
_cell.angle_alpha   90.00
_cell.angle_beta   90.00
_cell.angle_gamma   90.00
#
_symmetry.space_group_name_H-M   'P 1'
#
loop_
_entity.id
_entity.type
_entity.pdbx_description
1 polymer ?
#
loop_
_entity_poly.entity_id
_entity_poly.type
_entity_poly.pdbx_seq_one_letter_code
_entity_poly.pdbx_strand_id
1 'polypeptide(L)'
;MRKAAIAASAAILLFGPTAAVASAQPDAEPGLPAELITAVSRDLKISADEYLRRADLAQQVAAFATTAQRQFPQVFGGAWLDDAGKAVVALAPGSGLDEART
;
A
#
# COMPACT_ATOMS: atom_id res chain seq x y z
N MET A 1 -48.11 40.63 1.73
CA MET A 1 -46.79 40.74 1.08
C MET A 1 -45.78 41.30 2.08
N ARG A 2 -44.72 40.51 2.37
CA ARG A 2 -43.40 40.88 2.93
C ARG A 2 -43.32 41.52 4.33
N LYS A 3 -42.69 40.81 5.27
CA LYS A 3 -41.28 41.03 5.69
C LYS A 3 -40.94 40.03 6.81
N ALA A 4 -40.22 38.97 6.45
CA ALA A 4 -39.58 38.10 7.45
C ALA A 4 -38.29 38.79 7.90
N ALA A 5 -38.19 39.09 9.19
CA ALA A 5 -36.98 39.61 9.81
C ALA A 5 -35.96 38.48 9.93
N ILE A 6 -34.79 38.67 9.30
CA ILE A 6 -33.64 37.78 9.52
C ILE A 6 -32.93 38.32 10.75
N ALA A 7 -33.07 37.61 11.88
CA ALA A 7 -32.29 37.87 13.07
C ALA A 7 -30.84 37.41 12.82
N ALA A 8 -29.93 38.37 12.74
CA ALA A 8 -28.50 38.13 12.72
C ALA A 8 -28.03 37.76 14.13
N SER A 9 -27.70 36.48 14.35
CA SER A 9 -27.00 36.05 15.57
C SER A 9 -25.55 35.78 15.23
N ALA A 10 -24.70 36.80 15.41
CA ALA A 10 -23.25 36.64 15.44
C ALA A 10 -22.87 35.97 16.77
N ALA A 11 -22.84 34.63 16.78
CA ALA A 11 -22.29 33.88 17.90
C ALA A 11 -20.76 33.92 17.81
N ILE A 12 -20.17 34.52 18.84
CA ILE A 12 -18.73 34.63 19.10
C ILE A 12 -18.11 33.23 19.14
N LEU A 13 -17.32 32.88 18.12
CA LEU A 13 -16.42 31.70 18.11
C LEU A 13 -15.03 32.11 18.63
N LEU A 14 -14.96 32.79 19.77
CA LEU A 14 -13.70 32.94 20.49
C LEU A 14 -13.66 31.90 21.61
N PHE A 15 -12.53 31.20 21.71
CA PHE A 15 -12.22 30.07 22.60
C PHE A 15 -12.57 28.68 22.05
N GLY A 16 -12.04 28.38 20.87
CA GLY A 16 -11.71 26.99 20.53
C GLY A 16 -10.51 26.52 21.39
N PRO A 17 -10.48 25.25 21.82
CA PRO A 17 -9.35 24.72 22.59
C PRO A 17 -8.09 24.87 21.74
N THR A 18 -7.00 25.36 22.33
CA THR A 18 -5.67 25.28 21.75
C THR A 18 -5.45 23.83 21.34
N ALA A 19 -5.50 23.55 20.03
CA ALA A 19 -5.26 22.22 19.50
C ALA A 19 -3.92 21.76 20.07
N ALA A 20 -3.93 20.70 20.88
CA ALA A 20 -2.72 20.04 21.31
C ALA A 20 -1.96 19.67 20.04
N VAL A 21 -0.81 20.30 19.83
CA VAL A 21 0.07 19.98 18.72
C VAL A 21 0.59 18.58 19.03
N ALA A 22 0.03 17.57 18.38
CA ALA A 22 0.54 16.20 18.47
C ALA A 22 1.90 16.17 17.75
N SER A 23 2.98 16.29 18.52
CA SER A 23 4.31 15.98 18.02
C SER A 23 4.40 14.47 17.84
N ALA A 24 4.27 13.98 16.60
CA ALA A 24 4.62 12.61 16.28
C ALA A 24 6.14 12.47 16.38
N GLN A 25 6.62 11.87 17.46
CA GLN A 25 7.97 11.33 17.51
C GLN A 25 8.05 10.23 16.45
N PRO A 26 9.07 10.19 15.58
CA PRO A 26 9.21 9.09 14.65
C PRO A 26 9.31 7.79 15.44
N ASP A 27 8.39 6.86 15.18
CA ASP A 27 8.49 5.51 15.73
C ASP A 27 9.77 4.87 15.18
N ALA A 28 10.68 4.49 16.07
CA ALA A 28 11.88 3.75 15.71
C ALA A 28 11.57 2.29 15.35
N GLU A 29 10.34 1.84 15.62
CA GLU A 29 9.87 0.50 15.27
C GLU A 29 9.14 0.48 13.92
N PRO A 30 9.16 -0.66 13.22
CA PRO A 30 8.59 -0.82 11.86
C PRO A 30 7.07 -0.63 11.74
N GLY A 31 6.37 -0.07 12.74
CA GLY A 31 4.92 0.17 12.67
C GLY A 31 4.08 -1.12 12.59
N LEU A 32 4.66 -2.26 12.99
CA LEU A 32 3.97 -3.55 13.04
C LEU A 32 3.58 -3.92 14.48
N PRO A 33 2.46 -4.63 14.69
CA PRO A 33 2.15 -5.21 15.99
C PRO A 33 3.28 -6.15 16.46
N ALA A 34 3.62 -6.11 17.75
CA ALA A 34 4.72 -6.90 18.32
C ALA A 34 4.57 -8.42 18.09
N GLU A 35 3.33 -8.94 18.14
CA GLU A 35 3.06 -10.35 17.85
C GLU A 35 3.36 -10.70 16.39
N LEU A 36 3.12 -9.77 15.45
CA LEU A 36 3.42 -9.96 14.04
C LEU A 36 4.94 -9.94 13.79
N ILE A 37 5.67 -9.02 14.44
CA ILE A 37 7.14 -9.01 14.39
C ILE A 37 7.71 -10.36 14.84
N THR A 38 7.19 -10.89 15.96
CA THR A 38 7.57 -12.19 16.50
C THR A 38 7.24 -13.33 15.54
N ALA A 39 6.02 -13.35 14.99
CA ALA A 39 5.58 -14.39 14.06
C ALA A 39 6.40 -14.40 12.76
N VAL A 40 6.62 -13.23 12.15
CA VAL A 40 7.44 -13.08 10.93
C VAL A 40 8.86 -13.59 11.16
N SER A 41 9.48 -13.18 12.28
CA SER A 41 10.84 -13.63 12.61
C SER A 41 10.90 -15.14 12.86
N ARG A 42 9.91 -15.71 13.56
CA ARG A 42 9.86 -17.15 13.88
C ARG A 42 9.56 -18.01 12.66
N ASP A 43 8.60 -17.64 11.84
CA ASP A 43 8.03 -18.51 10.81
C ASP A 43 8.69 -18.27 9.46
N LEU A 44 8.90 -17.00 9.09
CA LEU A 44 9.45 -16.62 7.79
C LEU A 44 10.97 -16.40 7.84
N LYS A 45 11.56 -16.32 9.05
CA LYS A 45 13.00 -16.13 9.26
C LYS A 45 13.57 -14.88 8.60
N ILE A 46 12.75 -13.83 8.47
CA ILE A 46 13.13 -12.50 7.97
C ILE A 46 12.87 -11.42 9.02
N SER A 47 13.48 -10.25 8.87
CA SER A 47 13.20 -9.10 9.74
C SER A 47 11.84 -8.47 9.41
N ALA A 48 11.31 -7.68 10.35
CA ALA A 48 10.09 -6.90 10.13
C ALA A 48 10.22 -5.90 8.97
N ASP A 49 11.37 -5.21 8.86
CA ASP A 49 11.62 -4.30 7.74
C ASP A 49 11.68 -5.03 6.39
N GLU A 50 12.30 -6.21 6.37
CA GLU A 50 12.34 -7.04 5.17
C GLU A 50 10.95 -7.53 4.78
N TYR A 51 10.13 -7.92 5.76
CA TYR A 51 8.75 -8.27 5.52
C TYR A 51 7.96 -7.10 4.92
N LEU A 52 8.08 -5.89 5.46
CA LEU A 52 7.39 -4.71 4.92
C LEU A 52 7.81 -4.42 3.48
N ARG A 53 9.12 -4.46 3.19
CA ARG A 53 9.62 -4.29 1.82
C ARG A 53 9.07 -5.35 0.86
N ARG A 54 9.06 -6.62 1.27
CA ARG A 54 8.51 -7.72 0.46
C ARG A 54 7.01 -7.61 0.30
N ALA A 55 6.27 -7.18 1.33
CA ALA A 55 4.83 -6.99 1.26
C ALA A 55 4.46 -5.87 0.27
N ASP A 56 5.15 -4.74 0.33
CA ASP A 56 4.98 -3.64 -0.62
C ASP A 56 5.29 -4.10 -2.06
N LEU A 57 6.43 -4.76 -2.28
CA LEU A 57 6.78 -5.29 -3.60
C LEU A 57 5.77 -6.34 -4.09
N ALA A 58 5.26 -7.21 -3.21
CA ALA A 58 4.24 -8.18 -3.56
C ALA A 58 2.93 -7.51 -4.02
N GLN A 59 2.53 -6.39 -3.40
CA GLN A 59 1.38 -5.61 -3.84
C GLN A 59 1.61 -5.02 -5.24
N GLN A 60 2.80 -4.48 -5.51
CA GLN A 60 3.17 -3.99 -6.84
C GLN A 60 3.15 -5.11 -7.88
N VAL A 61 3.68 -6.30 -7.55
CA VAL A 61 3.67 -7.48 -8.42
C VAL A 61 2.24 -7.95 -8.72
N ALA A 62 1.33 -7.94 -7.74
CA ALA A 62 -0.07 -8.30 -7.95
C ALA A 62 -0.80 -7.32 -8.89
N ALA A 63 -0.54 -6.02 -8.73
CA ALA A 63 -1.09 -4.99 -9.61
C ALA A 63 -0.54 -5.11 -11.04
N PHE A 64 0.78 -5.35 -11.17
CA PHE A 64 1.43 -5.64 -12.45
C PHE A 64 0.81 -6.87 -13.12
N ALA A 65 0.66 -7.98 -12.40
CA ALA A 65 0.11 -9.23 -12.93
C ALA A 65 -1.30 -9.05 -13.50
N THR A 66 -2.15 -8.25 -12.85
CA THR A 66 -3.50 -7.93 -13.34
C THR A 66 -3.48 -7.18 -14.67
N THR A 67 -2.48 -6.31 -14.88
CA THR A 67 -2.33 -5.56 -16.13
C THR A 67 -1.69 -6.43 -17.22
N ALA A 68 -0.61 -7.13 -16.89
CA ALA A 68 0.10 -8.03 -17.80
C ALA A 68 -0.82 -9.15 -18.34
N GLN A 69 -1.65 -9.74 -17.48
CA GLN A 69 -2.63 -10.76 -17.89
C GLN A 69 -3.63 -10.23 -18.94
N ARG A 70 -4.03 -8.95 -18.85
CA ARG A 70 -4.95 -8.34 -19.83
C ARG A 70 -4.24 -7.96 -21.13
N GLN A 71 -3.00 -7.50 -21.05
CA GLN A 71 -2.20 -7.07 -22.21
C GLN A 71 -1.64 -8.26 -23.01
N PHE A 72 -1.17 -9.28 -22.31
CA PHE A 72 -0.45 -10.42 -22.90
C PHE A 72 -1.08 -11.77 -22.53
N PRO A 73 -2.40 -11.97 -22.71
CA PRO A 73 -3.10 -13.16 -22.20
C PRO A 73 -2.59 -14.48 -22.77
N GLN A 74 -1.92 -14.45 -23.94
CA GLN A 74 -1.41 -15.64 -24.62
C GLN A 74 -0.04 -16.10 -24.13
N VAL A 75 0.75 -15.19 -23.55
CA VAL A 75 2.16 -15.46 -23.19
C VAL A 75 2.46 -15.16 -21.72
N PHE A 76 1.64 -14.40 -21.00
CA PHE A 76 1.85 -14.15 -19.59
C PHE A 76 1.56 -15.40 -18.75
N GLY A 77 2.57 -15.88 -18.03
CA GLY A 77 2.51 -17.09 -17.20
C GLY A 77 2.33 -16.82 -15.71
N GLY A 78 2.21 -15.55 -15.30
CA GLY A 78 2.08 -15.13 -13.90
C GLY A 78 3.29 -14.34 -13.40
N ALA A 79 3.13 -13.73 -12.22
CA ALA A 79 4.19 -13.01 -11.53
C ALA A 79 4.11 -13.26 -10.02
N TRP A 80 5.26 -13.41 -9.37
CA TRP A 80 5.37 -13.72 -7.94
C TRP A 80 6.69 -13.19 -7.36
N LEU A 81 6.88 -13.32 -6.05
CA LEU A 81 8.18 -13.16 -5.41
C LEU A 81 8.83 -14.54 -5.24
N ASP A 82 10.10 -14.68 -5.64
CA ASP A 82 10.89 -15.87 -5.31
C ASP A 82 11.21 -15.94 -3.81
N ASP A 83 11.85 -17.02 -3.37
CA ASP A 83 12.22 -17.24 -1.96
C ASP A 83 13.15 -16.13 -1.41
N ALA A 84 13.93 -15.50 -2.30
CA ALA A 84 14.80 -14.38 -1.98
C ALA A 84 14.07 -13.03 -1.97
N GLY A 85 12.76 -13.00 -2.22
CA GLY A 85 11.93 -11.79 -2.26
C GLY A 85 12.07 -10.99 -3.55
N LYS A 86 12.67 -11.55 -4.61
CA LYS A 86 12.78 -10.89 -5.93
C LYS A 86 11.53 -11.13 -6.75
N ALA A 87 11.05 -10.09 -7.43
CA ALA A 87 9.97 -10.21 -8.38
C ALA A 87 10.40 -11.05 -9.59
N VAL A 88 9.58 -12.04 -9.92
CA VAL A 88 9.73 -12.92 -11.08
C VAL A 88 8.48 -12.82 -11.93
N VAL A 89 8.67 -12.77 -13.24
CA VAL A 89 7.61 -12.82 -14.25
C VAL A 89 7.83 -14.03 -15.13
N ALA A 90 6.86 -14.94 -15.19
CA ALA A 90 6.88 -16.06 -16.13
C ALA A 90 6.26 -15.64 -17.46
N LEU A 91 6.90 -16.08 -18.54
CA LEU A 91 6.37 -15.96 -19.90
C LEU A 91 6.43 -17.33 -20.59
N ALA A 92 5.35 -17.69 -21.27
CA ALA A 92 5.28 -18.84 -22.14
C ALA A 92 5.75 -18.48 -23.57
N PRO A 93 6.31 -19.44 -24.33
CA PRO A 93 6.55 -19.25 -25.75
C PRO A 93 5.25 -18.94 -26.51
N GLY A 94 5.29 -17.98 -27.42
CA GLY A 94 4.11 -17.66 -28.25
C GLY A 94 4.17 -16.30 -28.92
N SER A 95 3.12 -15.99 -29.68
CA SER A 95 2.94 -14.68 -30.31
C SER A 95 2.83 -13.58 -29.24
N GLY A 96 3.65 -12.54 -29.37
CA GLY A 96 3.71 -11.44 -28.39
C GLY A 96 4.72 -11.63 -27.27
N LEU A 97 5.53 -12.71 -27.27
CA LEU A 97 6.56 -12.94 -26.27
C LEU A 97 7.62 -11.82 -26.23
N ASP A 98 8.09 -11.37 -27.40
CA ASP A 98 9.13 -10.35 -27.47
C ASP A 98 8.64 -9.01 -26.91
N GLU A 99 7.39 -8.65 -27.19
CA GLU A 99 6.74 -7.45 -26.64
C GLU A 99 6.47 -7.58 -25.12
N ALA A 100 6.11 -8.78 -24.65
CA ALA A 100 5.90 -9.01 -23.22
C ALA A 100 7.19 -9.00 -22.38
N ARG A 101 8.38 -9.05 -23.01
CA ARG A 101 9.68 -9.07 -22.31
C ARG A 101 10.26 -7.68 -22.09
N THR A 102 9.86 -6.69 -22.89
CA THR A 102 10.35 -5.31 -22.86
C THR A 102 9.64 -4.48 -21.81
#